data_AF-A0A2H1WEN1-F1
#
_entry.id   AF-A0A2H1WEN1-F1
#
_cell.length_a   1.000
_cell.length_b   1.000
_cell.length_c   1.000
_cell.angle_alpha   90.00
_cell.angle_beta   90.00
_cell.angle_gamma   90.00
#
_symmetry.space_group_name_H-M   'P 1'
#
loop_
_entity.id
_entity.type
_entity.pdbx_description
1 polymer ?
#
loop_
_entity_poly.entity_id
_entity_poly.type
_entity_poly.pdbx_seq_one_letter_code
_entity_poly.pdbx_strand_id
1 'polypeptide(L)'
;NYYLKMLKYSAKRYYSCLAAIFVVISWSATVQAIDCFKCVSMNGRFPACDDPFHNNHSLQMLESPCMGGRKGRDGLFPATSCIKIAGVFGKKFYNKSYYTLARMGRSATLPKPV
;
A
#
# COMPACT_ATOMS: atom_id res chain seq x y z
N ASN A 1 -41.75 39.98 -7.48
CA ASN A 1 -40.35 39.54 -7.20
C ASN A 1 -40.11 38.08 -7.62
N TYR A 2 -40.23 37.78 -8.93
CA TYR A 2 -40.02 36.44 -9.47
C TYR A 2 -38.53 36.14 -9.78
N TYR A 3 -37.77 37.16 -10.22
CA TYR A 3 -36.33 37.04 -10.50
C TYR A 3 -35.48 36.66 -9.27
N LEU A 4 -35.75 37.29 -8.12
CA LEU A 4 -35.09 36.94 -6.83
C LEU A 4 -35.39 35.49 -6.40
N LYS A 5 -36.57 34.96 -6.72
CA LYS A 5 -36.96 33.58 -6.42
C LYS A 5 -36.23 32.59 -7.32
N MET A 6 -36.06 32.93 -8.60
CA MET A 6 -35.30 32.14 -9.58
C MET A 6 -33.79 32.09 -9.24
N LEU A 7 -33.19 33.23 -8.86
CA LEU A 7 -31.77 33.28 -8.45
C LEU A 7 -31.51 32.43 -7.20
N LYS A 8 -32.38 32.48 -6.19
CA LYS A 8 -32.27 31.65 -4.98
C LYS A 8 -32.47 30.15 -5.28
N TYR A 9 -33.33 29.80 -6.23
CA TYR A 9 -33.54 28.40 -6.64
C TYR A 9 -32.30 27.85 -7.37
N SER A 10 -31.70 28.64 -8.25
CA SER A 10 -30.44 28.29 -8.92
C SER A 10 -29.28 28.13 -7.94
N ALA A 11 -29.12 29.05 -6.98
CA ALA A 11 -28.10 28.95 -5.94
C ALA A 11 -28.28 27.72 -5.03
N LYS A 12 -29.51 27.40 -4.61
CA LYS A 12 -29.80 26.18 -3.85
C LYS A 12 -29.41 24.91 -4.61
N ARG A 13 -29.69 24.88 -5.92
CA ARG A 13 -29.32 23.74 -6.78
C ARG A 13 -27.80 23.62 -6.90
N TYR A 14 -27.08 24.73 -7.01
CA TYR A 14 -25.61 24.75 -7.00
C TYR A 14 -25.02 24.22 -5.69
N TYR A 15 -25.46 24.72 -4.53
CA TYR A 15 -24.98 24.23 -3.23
C TYR A 15 -25.33 22.76 -2.99
N SER A 16 -26.49 22.31 -3.48
CA SER A 16 -26.91 20.91 -3.38
C SER A 16 -26.01 19.99 -4.21
N CYS A 17 -25.62 20.40 -5.42
CA CYS A 17 -24.64 19.67 -6.24
C CYS A 17 -23.25 19.63 -5.58
N LEU A 18 -22.78 20.76 -5.03
CA LEU A 18 -21.49 20.81 -4.34
C LEU A 18 -21.46 19.90 -3.10
N ALA A 19 -22.55 19.88 -2.32
CA ALA A 19 -22.68 18.98 -1.18
C ALA A 19 -22.66 17.50 -1.62
N ALA A 20 -23.37 17.15 -2.71
CA ALA A 20 -23.34 15.80 -3.26
C ALA A 20 -21.93 15.38 -3.73
N ILE A 21 -21.21 16.28 -4.41
CA ILE A 21 -19.83 16.02 -4.85
C ILE A 21 -18.90 15.82 -3.64
N PHE A 22 -19.02 16.63 -2.59
CA PHE A 22 -18.21 16.49 -1.38
C PHE A 22 -18.44 15.16 -0.65
N VAL A 23 -19.69 14.69 -0.60
CA VAL A 23 -20.05 13.38 -0.04
C VAL A 23 -19.44 12.24 -0.86
N VAL A 24 -19.50 12.32 -2.20
CA VAL A 24 -18.94 11.29 -3.09
C VAL A 24 -17.41 11.21 -2.97
N ILE A 25 -16.71 12.35 -2.90
CA ILE A 25 -15.25 12.40 -2.78
C ILE A 25 -14.78 11.84 -1.43
N SER A 26 -15.56 12.05 -0.36
CA SER A 26 -15.23 11.54 0.98
C SER A 26 -15.22 10.00 1.05
N TRP A 27 -15.89 9.32 0.11
CA TRP A 27 -15.94 7.85 0.07
C TRP A 27 -14.79 7.18 -0.69
N SER A 28 -13.99 7.89 -1.48
CA SER A 28 -13.00 7.29 -2.39
C SER A 28 -11.58 7.16 -1.82
N ALA A 29 -11.35 7.47 -0.54
CA ALA A 29 -10.01 7.60 0.02
C ALA A 29 -9.27 6.28 0.37
N THR A 30 -9.79 5.11 0.01
CA THR A 30 -9.13 3.83 0.38
C THR A 30 -8.21 3.33 -0.71
N VAL A 31 -6.89 3.44 -0.51
CA VAL A 31 -5.89 2.76 -1.34
C VAL A 31 -5.59 1.40 -0.72
N GLN A 32 -5.73 0.31 -1.50
CA GLN A 32 -5.40 -1.03 -1.04
C GLN A 32 -3.92 -1.33 -1.33
N ALA A 33 -3.19 -1.75 -0.30
CA ALA A 33 -1.85 -2.30 -0.41
C ALA A 33 -1.87 -3.71 0.17
N ILE A 34 -1.06 -4.61 -0.36
CA ILE A 34 -0.87 -5.92 0.27
C ILE A 34 0.09 -5.78 1.45
N ASP A 35 -0.04 -6.66 2.43
CA ASP A 35 1.00 -6.88 3.42
C ASP A 35 1.93 -8.00 2.93
N CYS A 36 3.24 -7.88 3.17
CA CYS A 36 4.25 -8.85 2.73
C CYS A 36 5.08 -9.34 3.91
N PHE A 37 5.58 -10.58 3.85
CA PHE A 37 6.70 -10.98 4.70
C PHE A 37 8.01 -10.57 4.04
N LYS A 38 8.75 -9.70 4.71
CA LYS A 38 9.99 -9.12 4.21
C LYS A 38 11.16 -9.67 5.00
N CYS A 39 12.10 -10.28 4.27
CA CYS A 39 13.32 -10.80 4.84
C CYS A 39 14.54 -10.38 3.98
N VAL A 40 15.68 -10.14 4.62
CA VAL A 40 16.93 -9.77 3.95
C VAL A 40 18.09 -10.57 4.53
N SER A 41 18.77 -11.36 3.69
CA SER A 41 20.04 -12.03 4.00
C SER A 41 21.15 -11.41 3.15
N MET A 42 22.21 -10.94 3.81
CA MET A 42 23.42 -10.45 3.15
C MET A 42 24.55 -11.43 3.41
N ASN A 43 25.14 -11.99 2.35
CA ASN A 43 26.21 -12.98 2.44
C ASN A 43 25.86 -14.18 3.35
N GLY A 44 24.61 -14.68 3.30
CA GLY A 44 24.18 -15.84 4.09
C GLY A 44 24.11 -15.60 5.61
N ARG A 45 24.15 -14.33 6.06
CA ARG A 45 24.08 -13.99 7.49
C ARG A 45 22.70 -14.23 8.12
N PHE A 46 21.68 -14.47 7.31
CA PHE A 46 20.34 -14.78 7.80
C PHE A 46 19.78 -16.01 7.09
N PRO A 47 20.19 -17.23 7.51
CA PRO A 47 19.82 -18.49 6.85
C PRO A 47 18.31 -18.71 6.75
N ALA A 48 17.53 -18.18 7.69
CA ALA A 48 16.06 -18.24 7.67
C ALA A 48 15.43 -17.53 6.46
N CYS A 49 16.19 -16.72 5.71
CA CYS A 49 15.76 -16.08 4.45
C CYS A 49 16.02 -16.91 3.19
N ASP A 50 16.97 -17.85 3.26
CA ASP A 50 17.64 -18.38 2.08
C ASP A 50 16.93 -19.64 1.51
N ASP A 51 16.03 -20.28 2.29
CA ASP A 51 15.28 -21.52 1.98
C ASP A 51 13.80 -21.23 1.59
N PRO A 52 12.94 -22.20 1.19
CA PRO A 52 11.50 -21.97 1.06
C PRO A 52 10.98 -21.40 2.37
N PHE A 53 10.59 -20.13 2.33
CA PHE A 53 10.25 -19.37 3.52
C PHE A 53 9.00 -19.94 4.16
N HIS A 54 9.20 -20.68 5.24
CA HIS A 54 8.16 -21.10 6.16
C HIS A 54 8.07 -20.05 7.24
N ASN A 55 7.20 -19.04 7.06
CA ASN A 55 6.80 -18.26 8.22
C ASN A 55 6.03 -19.23 9.13
N ASN A 56 6.55 -19.50 10.33
CA ASN A 56 5.80 -20.23 11.34
C ASN A 56 4.68 -19.33 11.93
N HIS A 57 3.90 -18.67 11.07
CA HIS A 57 2.90 -17.64 11.36
C HIS A 57 3.40 -16.44 12.19
N SER A 58 4.71 -16.25 12.32
CA SER A 58 5.29 -15.12 13.07
C SER A 58 5.06 -13.81 12.33
N LEU A 59 4.54 -12.80 13.05
CA LEU A 59 4.33 -11.44 12.54
C LEU A 59 5.61 -10.59 12.55
N GLN A 60 6.72 -11.10 13.10
CA GLN A 60 7.97 -10.33 13.24
C GLN A 60 8.57 -9.87 11.92
N MET A 61 8.23 -10.53 10.81
CA MET A 61 8.71 -10.18 9.46
C MET A 61 7.61 -9.59 8.58
N LEU A 62 6.44 -9.27 9.14
CA LEU A 62 5.33 -8.68 8.40
C LEU A 62 5.58 -7.17 8.20
N GLU A 63 5.56 -6.73 6.95
CA GLU A 63 5.62 -5.32 6.57
C GLU A 63 4.26 -4.89 6.02
N SER A 64 3.64 -3.91 6.68
CA SER A 64 2.33 -3.35 6.35
C SER A 64 2.35 -1.81 6.46
N PRO A 65 2.01 -1.04 5.41
CA PRO A 65 1.78 -1.49 4.03
C PRO A 65 3.08 -1.87 3.32
N CYS A 66 3.04 -2.93 2.49
CA CYS A 66 4.20 -3.32 1.70
C CYS A 66 4.41 -2.36 0.53
N MET A 67 5.62 -1.81 0.41
CA MET A 67 5.98 -0.87 -0.66
C MET A 67 7.12 -1.46 -1.50
N GLY A 68 7.01 -1.34 -2.82
CA GLY A 68 7.99 -1.83 -3.79
C GLY A 68 8.29 -0.81 -4.89
N GLY A 69 9.46 -0.94 -5.51
CA GLY A 69 9.80 -0.15 -6.69
C GLY A 69 9.00 -0.57 -7.91
N ARG A 70 8.79 0.36 -8.86
CA ARG A 70 8.16 0.07 -10.15
C ARG A 70 9.13 0.43 -11.29
N LYS A 71 9.14 -0.38 -12.35
CA LYS A 71 9.98 -0.13 -13.53
C LYS A 71 9.66 1.24 -14.12
N GLY A 72 10.69 2.05 -14.39
CA GLY A 72 10.56 3.37 -15.01
C GLY A 72 9.96 4.45 -14.10
N ARG A 73 9.95 4.24 -12.78
CA ARG A 73 9.49 5.22 -11.80
C ARG A 73 10.48 5.27 -10.64
N ASP A 74 10.87 6.47 -10.24
CA ASP A 74 11.63 6.68 -9.03
C ASP A 74 10.70 6.68 -7.82
N GLY A 75 11.10 6.01 -6.74
CA GLY A 75 10.37 5.95 -5.48
C GLY A 75 9.71 4.60 -5.17
N LEU A 76 8.97 4.59 -4.06
CA LEU A 76 8.28 3.43 -3.50
C LEU A 76 6.78 3.55 -3.76
N PHE A 77 6.17 2.45 -4.22
CA PHE A 77 4.74 2.38 -4.53
C PHE A 77 4.11 1.21 -3.77
N PRO A 78 2.79 1.25 -3.51
CA PRO A 78 2.07 0.12 -2.93
C PRO A 78 2.36 -1.16 -3.72
N ALA A 79 2.87 -2.17 -3.03
CA ALA A 79 3.10 -3.47 -3.62
C ALA A 79 1.75 -4.09 -4.00
N THR A 80 1.72 -4.68 -5.19
CA THR A 80 0.55 -5.42 -5.71
C THR A 80 0.87 -6.90 -5.88
N SER A 81 2.14 -7.27 -5.70
CA SER A 81 2.66 -8.63 -5.75
C SER A 81 3.91 -8.71 -4.86
N CYS A 82 4.27 -9.93 -4.42
CA CYS A 82 5.61 -10.16 -3.88
C CYS A 82 6.62 -10.37 -4.97
N ILE A 83 7.84 -9.93 -4.69
CA ILE A 83 8.99 -10.05 -5.56
C ILE A 83 10.04 -10.81 -4.77
N LYS A 84 10.53 -11.96 -5.24
CA LYS A 84 11.74 -12.59 -4.65
C LYS A 84 12.96 -12.13 -5.45
N ILE A 85 13.96 -11.53 -4.80
CA ILE A 85 15.20 -11.09 -5.44
C ILE A 85 16.39 -11.81 -4.79
N ALA A 86 16.96 -12.77 -5.49
CA ALA A 86 18.25 -13.36 -5.13
C ALA A 86 19.28 -12.99 -6.21
N GLY A 87 20.43 -12.47 -5.82
CA GLY A 87 21.48 -12.09 -6.77
C GLY A 87 22.72 -11.53 -6.10
N VAL A 88 23.75 -11.23 -6.88
CA VAL A 88 24.99 -10.60 -6.39
C VAL A 88 24.99 -9.14 -6.86
N PHE A 89 25.10 -8.20 -5.93
CA PHE A 89 25.29 -6.79 -6.27
C PHE A 89 26.73 -6.39 -5.97
N GLY A 90 27.54 -6.18 -7.03
CA GLY A 90 28.98 -5.98 -6.91
C GLY A 90 29.71 -7.25 -6.46
N LYS A 91 30.43 -7.19 -5.32
CA LYS A 91 31.10 -8.35 -4.69
C LYS A 91 30.31 -8.95 -3.51
N LYS A 92 29.06 -8.52 -3.28
CA LYS A 92 28.23 -8.98 -2.14
C LYS A 92 27.07 -9.83 -2.64
N PHE A 93 26.88 -11.00 -2.04
CA PHE A 93 25.71 -11.84 -2.29
C PHE A 93 24.52 -11.27 -1.51
N TYR A 94 23.45 -10.96 -2.23
CA TYR A 94 22.24 -10.34 -1.71
C TYR A 94 21.05 -11.25 -1.97
N ASN A 95 20.54 -11.86 -0.92
CA ASN A 95 19.29 -12.62 -0.98
C ASN A 95 18.22 -11.83 -0.26
N LYS A 96 17.44 -11.07 -1.02
CA LYS A 96 16.26 -10.39 -0.53
C LYS A 96 15.03 -11.14 -1.01
N SER A 97 14.62 -12.06 -0.17
CA SER A 97 13.41 -12.82 -0.41
C SER A 97 12.22 -12.10 0.20
N TYR A 98 11.31 -11.62 -0.66
CA TYR A 98 9.96 -11.26 -0.24
C TYR A 98 9.05 -12.40 -0.68
N TYR A 99 8.39 -13.04 0.28
CA TYR A 99 7.41 -14.07 0.02
C TYR A 99 6.07 -13.58 0.58
N THR A 100 4.98 -13.80 -0.16
CA THR A 100 3.63 -13.51 0.34
C THR A 100 2.93 -14.78 0.73
N LEU A 101 2.49 -14.82 1.98
CA LEU A 101 1.07 -14.99 2.23
C LEU A 101 0.45 -13.59 2.10
N ALA A 102 -0.23 -13.33 0.98
CA ALA A 102 -0.86 -12.04 0.73
C ALA A 102 -2.12 -11.93 1.59
N ARG A 103 -2.13 -10.97 2.52
CA ARG A 103 -3.37 -10.48 3.13
C ARG A 103 -3.65 -9.10 2.54
N MET A 104 -4.87 -8.87 2.07
CA MET A 104 -5.31 -7.52 1.71
C MET A 104 -5.23 -6.63 2.96
N GLY A 105 -4.26 -5.74 2.99
CA GLY A 105 -4.14 -4.71 4.02
C GLY A 105 -5.03 -3.53 3.66
N ARG A 106 -5.87 -3.07 4.58
CA ARG A 106 -6.54 -1.77 4.43
C ARG A 106 -5.50 -0.70 4.76
N SER A 107 -4.85 -0.15 3.75
CA SER A 107 -3.83 0.88 3.93
C SER A 107 -4.48 2.27 4.04
N ALA A 108 -5.02 2.55 5.22
CA ALA A 108 -5.19 3.89 5.76
C ALA A 108 -5.28 3.77 7.29
N THR A 109 -4.26 4.27 8.00
CA THR A 109 -4.26 4.46 9.47
C THR A 109 -4.61 3.22 10.31
N LEU A 110 -3.69 2.26 10.43
CA LEU A 110 -3.67 1.39 11.62
C LEU A 110 -2.32 1.57 12.32
N PRO A 111 -2.30 1.93 13.63
CA PRO A 111 -1.07 1.98 14.39
C PRO A 111 -0.46 0.58 14.40
N LYS A 112 0.85 0.49 14.14
CA LYS A 112 1.60 -0.77 14.29
C LYS A 112 1.38 -1.27 15.73
N PRO A 113 0.99 -2.54 15.94
CA PRO A 113 1.02 -3.10 17.28
C PRO A 113 2.47 -3.13 17.76
N VAL A 114 2.68 -2.60 18.96
CA VAL A 114 3.94 -2.64 19.71
C VAL A 114 4.27 -4.07 20.09
#